data_AF-A0A2G6R1H3-F1
#
_entry.id   AF-A0A2G6R1H3-F1
#
_cell.length_a   1.000
_cell.length_b   1.000
_cell.length_c   1.000
_cell.angle_alpha   90.00
_cell.angle_beta   90.00
_cell.angle_gamma   90.00
#
_symmetry.space_group_name_H-M   'P 1'
#
loop_
_entity.id
_entity.type
_entity.pdbx_description
1 polymer ?
#
loop_
_entity_poly.entity_id
_entity_poly.type
_entity_poly.pdbx_seq_one_letter_code
_entity_poly.pdbx_strand_id
1 'polypeptide(L)'
;MNNLTRVALIFGGATPEHGVSCLTAAGVLAVIDQTKYEVVGIGISRSGRWFKVPLSVIANYKIVDGKLPEVSDSSEDVVWLRGTDGCQIAFNSENKLTGIKDIDVAFTLLHGPYGEDGTVQGLLEMMGCWDGQTPDESAFRISWYSSWPICSLRFA
;
A
#
# COMPACT_ATOMS: atom_id res chain seq x y z
N MET A 1 23.69 12.04 -2.55
CA MET A 1 22.58 11.91 -1.57
C MET A 1 21.92 10.59 -1.87
N ASN A 2 21.89 9.63 -0.94
CA ASN A 2 21.11 8.42 -1.16
C ASN A 2 19.64 8.82 -1.07
N ASN A 3 18.97 8.92 -2.23
CA ASN A 3 17.53 9.10 -2.26
C ASN A 3 16.92 7.73 -1.93
N LEU A 4 16.33 7.59 -0.75
CA LEU A 4 15.62 6.36 -0.39
C LEU A 4 14.45 6.18 -1.35
N THR A 5 14.21 4.95 -1.79
CA THR A 5 13.02 4.64 -2.60
C THR A 5 11.80 4.65 -1.69
N ARG A 6 10.83 5.53 -1.96
CA ARG A 6 9.62 5.68 -1.15
C ARG A 6 8.58 4.65 -1.55
N VAL A 7 8.24 3.77 -0.61
CA VAL A 7 7.29 2.68 -0.79
C VAL A 7 5.98 3.00 -0.08
N ALA A 8 4.89 3.08 -0.81
CA ALA A 8 3.55 3.06 -0.25
C ALA A 8 3.14 1.62 0.06
N LEU A 9 3.10 1.25 1.34
CA LEU A 9 2.66 -0.07 1.81
C LEU A 9 1.14 -0.04 2.02
N ILE A 10 0.39 -0.65 1.10
CA ILE A 10 -1.07 -0.57 1.03
C ILE A 10 -1.70 -1.86 1.54
N PHE A 11 -2.61 -1.78 2.51
CA PHE A 11 -3.22 -2.95 3.16
C PHE A 11 -4.62 -2.66 3.72
N GLY A 12 -5.28 -3.66 4.31
CA GLY A 12 -6.65 -3.60 4.83
C GLY A 12 -7.67 -3.98 3.75
N GLY A 13 -8.62 -3.07 3.49
CA GLY A 13 -9.67 -3.20 2.48
C GLY A 13 -11.04 -3.50 3.05
N ALA A 14 -12.09 -3.27 2.26
CA ALA A 14 -13.47 -3.57 2.61
C ALA A 14 -13.84 -5.04 2.31
N THR A 15 -13.02 -5.99 2.78
CA THR A 15 -13.16 -7.43 2.50
C THR A 15 -13.07 -8.28 3.76
N PRO A 16 -13.62 -9.51 3.80
CA PRO A 16 -13.48 -10.40 4.96
C PRO A 16 -12.04 -10.61 5.41
N GLU A 17 -11.09 -10.62 4.47
CA GLU A 17 -9.65 -10.82 4.67
C GLU A 17 -8.90 -9.56 5.16
N HIS A 18 -9.60 -8.45 5.44
CA HIS A 18 -9.02 -7.19 5.95
C HIS A 18 -7.94 -7.40 7.03
N GLY A 19 -8.26 -8.18 8.06
CA GLY A 19 -7.33 -8.40 9.17
C GLY A 19 -6.10 -9.23 8.80
N VAL A 20 -6.23 -10.13 7.82
CA VAL A 20 -5.11 -10.90 7.27
C VAL A 20 -4.20 -9.98 6.46
N SER A 21 -4.76 -9.05 5.69
CA SER A 21 -4.01 -8.01 4.99
C SER A 21 -3.21 -7.14 5.98
N CYS A 22 -3.81 -6.71 7.10
CA CYS A 22 -3.12 -5.96 8.16
C CYS A 22 -1.94 -6.74 8.77
N LEU A 23 -2.11 -8.04 9.05
CA LEU A 23 -1.01 -8.88 9.54
C LEU A 23 0.10 -9.05 8.51
N THR A 24 -0.26 -9.15 7.23
CA THR A 24 0.72 -9.25 6.13
C THR A 24 1.56 -7.98 6.05
N ALA A 25 0.95 -6.80 6.22
CA ALA A 25 1.67 -5.53 6.28
C ALA A 25 2.68 -5.47 7.45
N ALA A 26 2.30 -6.00 8.62
CA ALA A 26 3.23 -6.12 9.75
C ALA A 26 4.42 -7.04 9.43
N GLY A 27 4.16 -8.18 8.77
CA GLY A 27 5.19 -9.11 8.33
C GLY A 27 6.18 -8.48 7.35
N VAL A 28 5.67 -7.77 6.32
CA VAL A 28 6.52 -7.05 5.35
C VAL A 28 7.32 -5.95 6.03
N LEU A 29 6.71 -5.15 6.90
CA LEU A 29 7.38 -4.07 7.61
C LEU A 29 8.52 -4.58 8.51
N ALA A 30 8.39 -5.80 9.05
CA ALA A 30 9.42 -6.41 9.89
C ALA A 30 10.68 -6.83 9.13
N VAL A 31 10.61 -7.01 7.81
CA VAL A 31 11.73 -7.52 6.99
C VAL A 31 12.24 -6.54 5.93
N ILE A 32 11.48 -5.49 5.61
CA ILE A 32 11.88 -4.50 4.62
C ILE A 32 13.11 -3.70 5.08
N ASP A 33 14.09 -3.54 4.19
CA ASP A 33 15.34 -2.81 4.46
C ASP A 33 15.11 -1.30 4.51
N GLN A 34 14.84 -0.76 5.71
CA GLN A 34 14.58 0.66 5.93
C GLN A 34 15.82 1.55 5.73
N THR A 35 17.00 0.98 5.46
CA THR A 35 18.18 1.75 5.03
C THR A 35 18.16 2.05 3.53
N LYS A 36 17.30 1.36 2.77
CA LYS A 36 17.08 1.53 1.32
C LYS A 36 15.71 2.13 1.00
N TYR A 37 14.70 1.80 1.80
CA TYR A 37 13.30 2.16 1.54
C TYR A 37 12.75 3.11 2.61
N GLU A 38 12.12 4.21 2.18
CA GLU A 38 11.26 5.03 3.06
C GLU A 38 9.83 4.48 2.97
N VAL A 39 9.32 3.84 4.02
CA VAL A 39 7.99 3.23 4.00
C VAL A 39 6.91 4.20 4.47
N VAL A 40 5.84 4.33 3.69
CA VAL A 40 4.62 5.03 4.08
C VAL A 40 3.49 4.01 4.20
N GLY A 41 2.97 3.82 5.42
CA GLY A 41 1.84 2.95 5.69
C GLY A 41 0.51 3.58 5.25
N ILE A 42 -0.21 2.90 4.36
CA ILE A 42 -1.52 3.33 3.84
C ILE A 42 -2.53 2.20 4.07
N GLY A 43 -3.40 2.39 5.06
CA GLY A 43 -4.45 1.43 5.39
C GLY A 43 -5.77 1.82 4.76
N ILE A 44 -6.45 0.86 4.13
CA ILE A 44 -7.83 0.99 3.68
C ILE A 44 -8.73 0.41 4.76
N SER A 45 -9.62 1.21 5.34
CA SER A 45 -10.53 0.72 6.37
C SER A 45 -11.69 -0.10 5.77
N ARG A 46 -12.53 -0.63 6.66
CA ARG A 46 -13.78 -1.32 6.27
C ARG A 46 -14.76 -0.42 5.51
N SER A 47 -14.68 0.91 5.66
CA SER A 47 -15.50 1.85 4.88
C SER A 47 -14.95 2.09 3.47
N GLY A 48 -13.77 1.55 3.15
CA GLY A 48 -13.10 1.76 1.87
C GLY A 48 -12.31 3.07 1.79
N ARG A 49 -12.29 3.86 2.87
CA ARG A 49 -11.47 5.08 2.98
C ARG A 49 -10.02 4.73 3.26
N TRP A 50 -9.12 5.58 2.77
CA TRP A 50 -7.68 5.36 2.81
C TRP A 50 -7.07 6.29 3.85
N PHE A 51 -6.26 5.74 4.75
CA PHE A 51 -5.69 6.46 5.88
C PHE A 51 -4.19 6.25 5.97
N LYS A 52 -3.50 7.27 6.47
CA LYS A 52 -2.11 7.12 6.88
C LYS A 52 -2.09 6.31 8.17
N VAL A 53 -1.38 5.18 8.16
CA VAL A 53 -1.20 4.37 9.37
C VAL A 53 0.25 4.50 9.81
N PRO A 54 0.53 5.00 11.04
CA PRO A 54 1.89 5.08 11.55
C PRO A 54 2.57 3.71 11.55
N LEU A 55 3.85 3.64 11.15
CA LEU A 55 4.60 2.38 11.11
C LEU A 55 4.65 1.69 12.48
N SER A 56 4.64 2.46 13.58
CA SER A 56 4.57 1.93 14.94
C SER A 56 3.24 1.21 15.23
N VAL A 57 2.14 1.62 14.60
CA VAL A 57 0.86 0.93 14.70
C VAL A 57 0.91 -0.37 13.90
N ILE A 58 1.41 -0.32 12.66
CA ILE A 58 1.55 -1.49 11.78
C ILE A 58 2.44 -2.55 12.42
N ALA A 59 3.59 -2.16 12.97
CA ALA A 59 4.53 -3.05 13.63
C ALA A 59 3.93 -3.76 14.87
N ASN A 60 2.84 -3.23 15.43
CA ASN A 60 2.14 -3.82 16.57
C ASN A 60 0.89 -4.62 16.19
N TYR A 61 0.55 -4.72 14.89
CA TYR A 61 -0.55 -5.56 14.44
C TYR A 61 -0.27 -7.04 14.74
N LYS A 62 -1.15 -7.63 15.52
CA LYS A 62 -1.12 -9.02 15.96
C LYS A 62 -2.52 -9.45 16.34
N ILE A 63 -2.73 -10.76 16.42
CA ILE A 63 -3.98 -11.31 16.95
C ILE A 63 -4.01 -11.08 18.46
N VAL A 64 -5.09 -10.48 18.96
CA VAL A 64 -5.32 -10.27 20.40
C VAL A 64 -6.69 -10.86 20.72
N ASP A 65 -6.75 -11.78 21.69
CA ASP A 65 -7.99 -12.46 22.11
C ASP A 65 -8.79 -13.07 20.94
N GLY A 66 -8.06 -13.67 19.97
CA GLY A 66 -8.65 -14.28 18.77
C GLY A 66 -9.17 -13.28 17.72
N LYS A 67 -8.99 -11.97 17.94
CA LYS A 67 -9.41 -10.92 17.00
C LYS A 67 -8.22 -10.46 16.16
N LEU A 68 -8.46 -10.35 14.87
CA LEU A 68 -7.51 -9.80 13.92
C LEU A 68 -7.42 -8.26 14.08
N PRO A 69 -6.26 -7.66 13.74
CA PRO A 69 -6.11 -6.21 13.73
C PRO A 69 -6.95 -5.57 12.61
N GLU A 70 -7.30 -4.29 12.79
CA GLU A 70 -8.06 -3.52 11.82
C GLU A 70 -7.48 -2.12 11.63
N VAL A 71 -7.73 -1.54 10.45
CA VAL A 71 -7.50 -0.12 10.16
C VAL A 71 -8.72 0.65 10.64
N SER A 72 -8.52 1.49 11.66
CA SER A 72 -9.55 2.40 12.17
C SER A 72 -9.75 3.59 11.22
N ASP A 73 -11.01 4.03 11.09
CA ASP A 73 -11.31 5.30 10.43
C ASP A 73 -10.68 6.47 11.19
N SER A 74 -10.17 7.46 10.44
CA SER A 74 -9.62 8.70 11.00
C SER A 74 -10.22 9.93 10.31
N SER A 75 -9.95 11.12 10.85
CA SER A 75 -10.35 12.39 10.24
C SER A 75 -9.43 12.84 9.10
N GLU A 76 -8.25 12.23 8.94
CA GLU A 76 -7.26 12.57 7.92
C GLU A 76 -7.17 11.47 6.86
N ASP A 77 -7.67 11.73 5.65
CA ASP A 77 -7.62 10.79 4.53
C ASP A 77 -6.28 10.88 3.78
N VAL A 78 -5.91 9.80 3.11
CA VAL A 78 -4.88 9.79 2.07
C VAL A 78 -5.55 10.00 0.72
N VAL A 79 -5.05 10.97 -0.03
CA VAL A 79 -5.49 11.27 -1.40
C VAL A 79 -4.35 10.98 -2.36
N TRP A 80 -4.64 10.23 -3.42
CA TRP A 80 -3.70 9.99 -4.51
C TRP A 80 -3.75 11.14 -5.51
N LEU A 81 -2.59 11.59 -5.97
CA LEU A 81 -2.42 12.67 -6.94
C LEU A 81 -1.54 12.19 -8.08
N ARG A 82 -1.89 12.58 -9.31
CA ARG A 82 -1.01 12.40 -10.47
C ARG A 82 -0.16 13.65 -10.57
N GLY A 83 1.06 13.57 -10.07
CA GLY A 83 2.07 14.61 -10.24
C GLY A 83 2.55 14.68 -11.68
N THR A 84 3.28 15.76 -11.99
CA THR A 84 3.97 15.93 -13.28
C THR A 84 4.95 14.81 -13.56
N ASP A 85 5.63 14.35 -12.52
CA ASP A 85 6.75 13.40 -12.60
C ASP A 85 6.37 12.00 -12.11
N GLY A 86 5.10 11.74 -11.81
CA GLY A 86 4.62 10.43 -11.40
C GLY A 86 3.60 10.46 -10.28
N CYS A 87 3.64 9.44 -9.43
CA CYS A 87 2.66 9.23 -8.38
C CYS A 87 2.98 10.02 -7.12
N GLN A 88 1.96 10.64 -6.55
CA GLN A 88 2.04 11.39 -5.31
C GLN A 88 0.90 11.01 -4.38
N ILE A 89 1.12 11.21 -3.09
CA ILE A 89 0.06 11.22 -2.08
C ILE A 89 0.05 12.54 -1.34
N ALA A 90 -1.12 12.91 -0.81
CA ALA A 90 -1.29 14.00 0.13
C ALA A 90 -2.21 13.56 1.27
N PHE A 91 -2.13 14.28 2.39
CA PHE A 91 -3.01 14.08 3.54
C PHE A 91 -4.09 15.16 3.54
N ASN A 92 -5.35 14.74 3.51
CA ASN A 92 -6.51 15.62 3.53
C ASN A 92 -7.09 15.68 4.94
N SER A 93 -6.99 16.84 5.58
CA SER A 93 -7.69 17.14 6.83
C SER A 93 -8.51 18.40 6.63
N GLU A 94 -9.82 18.34 6.92
CA GLU A 94 -10.74 19.49 6.81
C GLU A 94 -10.71 20.20 5.44
N ASN A 95 -10.68 19.41 4.34
CA ASN A 95 -10.58 19.90 2.96
C ASN A 95 -9.28 20.66 2.63
N LYS A 96 -8.23 20.46 3.44
CA LYS A 96 -6.90 21.01 3.20
C LYS A 96 -5.92 19.87 2.92
N LEU A 97 -5.35 19.88 1.72
CA LEU A 97 -4.26 18.99 1.35
C LEU A 97 -2.94 19.47 1.95
N THR A 98 -2.23 18.58 2.62
CA THR A 98 -0.92 18.83 3.22
C THR A 98 0.03 17.66 2.97
N GLY A 99 1.32 17.88 3.21
CA GLY A 99 2.31 16.80 3.24
C GLY A 99 2.43 15.99 1.94
N ILE A 100 2.38 16.67 0.79
CA ILE A 100 2.55 16.04 -0.53
C ILE A 100 3.88 15.28 -0.55
N LYS A 101 3.84 14.02 -1.00
CA LYS A 101 4.99 13.13 -1.11
C LYS A 101 4.94 12.37 -2.42
N ASP A 102 6.05 12.33 -3.14
CA ASP A 102 6.24 11.42 -4.29
C ASP A 102 6.30 9.97 -3.82
N ILE A 103 5.66 9.06 -4.53
CA ILE A 103 5.70 7.63 -4.27
C ILE A 103 6.39 6.97 -5.47
N ASP A 104 7.50 6.30 -5.20
CA ASP A 104 8.26 5.59 -6.23
C ASP A 104 7.63 4.23 -6.51
N VAL A 105 7.17 3.54 -5.47
CA VAL A 105 6.60 2.19 -5.56
C VAL A 105 5.36 2.07 -4.69
N ALA A 106 4.28 1.52 -5.25
CA ALA A 106 3.10 1.11 -4.50
C ALA A 106 3.12 -0.41 -4.29
N PHE A 107 3.18 -0.85 -3.03
CA PHE A 107 3.20 -2.26 -2.65
C PHE A 107 1.86 -2.66 -2.02
N THR A 108 1.01 -3.31 -2.82
CA THR A 108 -0.35 -3.72 -2.40
C THR A 108 -0.36 -5.10 -1.75
N LEU A 109 -0.91 -5.18 -0.55
CA LEU A 109 -1.11 -6.39 0.23
C LEU A 109 -2.61 -6.67 0.41
N LEU A 110 -3.41 -6.36 -0.60
CA LEU A 110 -4.88 -6.43 -0.55
C LEU A 110 -5.37 -7.80 -1.00
N HIS A 111 -6.53 -8.20 -0.49
CA HIS A 111 -7.19 -9.46 -0.81
C HIS A 111 -8.62 -9.22 -1.28
N GLY A 112 -9.15 -10.14 -2.08
CA GLY A 112 -10.54 -10.14 -2.51
C GLY A 112 -10.83 -9.09 -3.59
N PRO A 113 -12.13 -8.73 -3.75
CA PRO A 113 -12.56 -7.73 -4.73
C PRO A 113 -11.80 -6.41 -4.57
N TYR A 114 -11.50 -5.77 -5.69
CA TYR A 114 -10.69 -4.56 -5.85
C TYR A 114 -9.19 -4.71 -5.53
N GLY A 115 -8.81 -5.68 -4.70
CA GLY A 115 -7.42 -5.97 -4.33
C GLY A 115 -6.72 -6.89 -5.33
N GLU A 116 -7.38 -7.95 -5.76
CA GLU A 116 -6.78 -9.03 -6.58
C GLU A 116 -7.33 -9.09 -8.02
N ASP A 117 -8.36 -8.32 -8.34
CA ASP A 117 -9.06 -8.33 -9.63
C ASP A 117 -8.52 -7.33 -10.66
N GLY A 118 -7.46 -6.57 -10.33
CA GLY A 118 -6.85 -5.57 -11.20
C GLY A 118 -7.34 -4.13 -10.97
N THR A 119 -8.38 -3.91 -10.15
CA THR A 119 -8.96 -2.57 -9.98
C THR A 119 -7.97 -1.59 -9.36
N VAL A 120 -7.37 -1.94 -8.21
CA VAL A 120 -6.39 -1.06 -7.54
C VAL A 120 -5.12 -0.91 -8.37
N GLN A 121 -4.72 -1.95 -9.10
CA GLN A 121 -3.55 -1.93 -9.96
C GLN A 121 -3.76 -0.93 -11.11
N GLY A 122 -4.91 -0.97 -11.78
CA GLY A 122 -5.27 0.00 -12.81
C GLY A 122 -5.36 1.43 -12.28
N LEU A 123 -5.90 1.62 -11.07
CA LEU A 123 -5.88 2.93 -10.39
C LEU A 123 -4.44 3.44 -10.23
N LEU A 124 -3.56 2.64 -9.62
CA LEU A 124 -2.17 3.03 -9.35
C LEU A 124 -1.37 3.27 -10.63
N GLU A 125 -1.63 2.51 -11.70
CA GLU A 125 -1.05 2.72 -13.02
C GLU A 125 -1.47 4.09 -13.60
N MET A 126 -2.76 4.43 -13.54
CA MET A 126 -3.24 5.76 -13.96
C MET A 126 -2.64 6.89 -13.12
N MET A 127 -2.45 6.67 -11.81
CA MET A 127 -1.79 7.63 -10.92
C MET A 127 -0.28 7.73 -11.14
N GLY A 128 0.32 6.87 -11.97
CA GLY A 128 1.73 6.93 -12.34
C GLY A 128 2.65 6.32 -11.31
N CYS A 129 2.13 5.41 -10.48
CA CYS A 129 2.93 4.67 -9.50
C CYS A 129 3.66 3.50 -10.19
N TRP A 130 3.53 3.41 -11.51
CA TRP A 130 4.28 2.59 -12.45
C TRP A 130 4.30 3.30 -13.81
N ASP A 131 5.47 3.38 -14.45
CA ASP A 131 5.64 3.98 -15.79
C ASP A 131 5.54 2.97 -16.95
N GLY A 132 5.34 1.69 -16.66
CA GLY A 132 5.31 0.59 -17.64
C GLY A 132 6.63 0.35 -18.38
N GLN A 133 7.71 1.06 -18.06
CA GLN A 133 8.97 1.06 -18.79
C GLN A 133 10.15 0.56 -17.96
N THR A 134 10.11 0.65 -16.63
CA THR A 134 11.14 0.01 -15.80
C THR A 134 10.86 -1.51 -15.70
N PRO A 135 11.79 -2.37 -16.16
CA PRO A 135 11.66 -3.83 -16.03
C PRO A 135 12.01 -4.31 -14.62
N ASP A 136 12.15 -3.41 -13.64
CA ASP A 136 12.57 -3.82 -12.32
C ASP A 136 11.38 -4.42 -11.55
N GLU A 137 11.61 -5.62 -11.05
CA GLU A 137 10.69 -6.45 -10.28
C GLU A 137 10.22 -5.80 -8.94
N SER A 138 10.46 -4.51 -8.73
CA SER A 138 10.17 -3.76 -7.50
C SER A 138 8.70 -3.37 -7.35
N ALA A 139 7.94 -3.32 -8.46
CA ALA A 139 6.49 -3.36 -8.41
C ALA A 139 6.06 -4.79 -8.06
N PHE A 140 6.18 -5.15 -6.77
CA PHE A 140 5.75 -6.44 -6.24
C PHE A 140 4.25 -6.67 -6.54
N ARG A 141 3.98 -7.30 -7.66
CA ARG A 141 2.67 -7.83 -8.04
C ARG A 141 2.37 -9.06 -7.19
N ILE A 142 1.90 -8.86 -5.97
CA ILE A 142 1.26 -9.93 -5.22
C ILE A 142 -0.19 -10.00 -5.67
N SER A 143 -0.45 -10.85 -6.66
CA SER A 143 -1.79 -11.36 -6.95
C SER A 143 -1.79 -12.85 -6.61
N TRP A 144 -2.58 -13.25 -5.61
CA TRP A 144 -2.67 -14.66 -5.18
C TRP A 144 -3.58 -15.51 -6.07
N TYR A 145 -4.24 -14.94 -7.09
CA TYR A 145 -5.11 -15.69 -8.00
C TYR A 145 -4.69 -15.57 -9.47
N SER A 146 -4.22 -16.71 -9.96
CA SER A 146 -3.86 -17.02 -11.34
C SER A 146 -4.96 -16.67 -12.35
N SER A 147 -4.74 -15.65 -13.18
CA SER A 147 -5.25 -15.61 -14.57
C SER A 147 -4.65 -14.50 -15.45
N TRP A 148 -3.54 -13.87 -15.05
CA TRP A 148 -2.75 -13.00 -15.93
C TRP A 148 -1.39 -13.66 -16.24
N PRO A 149 -0.95 -13.71 -17.53
CA PRO A 149 0.21 -14.51 -17.94
C PRO A 149 1.59 -13.97 -17.51
N ILE A 150 1.69 -13.09 -16.50
CA ILE A 150 2.94 -12.37 -16.18
C ILE A 150 3.41 -12.52 -14.70
N CYS A 151 2.72 -13.28 -13.85
CA CYS A 151 3.17 -13.44 -12.45
C CYS A 151 3.98 -14.73 -12.23
N SER A 152 5.31 -14.63 -12.32
CA SER A 152 6.23 -15.56 -11.66
C SER A 152 7.24 -14.76 -10.84
N LEU A 153 7.10 -14.76 -9.52
CA LEU A 153 8.17 -14.33 -8.61
C LEU A 153 9.12 -15.51 -8.41
N ARG A 154 10.38 -15.37 -8.82
CA ARG A 154 11.49 -16.17 -8.28
C ARG A 154 12.14 -15.33 -7.19
N PHE A 155 12.06 -15.78 -5.95
CA PHE A 155 12.96 -15.30 -4.90
C PHE A 155 14.35 -15.85 -5.22
N ALA A 156 15.31 -14.96 -5.49
CA ALA A 156 16.73 -15.27 -5.53
C ALA A 156 17.39 -14.83 -4.22
#